data_AF-A0A6B8WKI3-F1
#
_entry.id   AF-A0A6B8WKI3-F1
#
_cell.length_a   1.000
_cell.length_b   1.000
_cell.length_c   1.000
_cell.angle_alpha   90.00
_cell.angle_beta   90.00
_cell.angle_gamma   90.00
#
_symmetry.space_group_name_H-M   'P 1'
#
loop_
_entity.id
_entity.type
_entity.pdbx_description
1 polymer ?
#
loop_
_entity_poly.entity_id
_entity_poly.type
_entity_poly.pdbx_seq_one_letter_code
_entity_poly.pdbx_strand_id
1 'polypeptide(L)'
;MDQESIRVAVSTVIFALRTEGTEGKELPSLWTPFVPRLHEPHLNQWALPGGWLPGEEQLEEAAARTLGETTGLHPSYLEQLYTFGRVDRSPTGRVISVVYWALVRGDEVAEAAPGENVRWFPADELPELAFDHNEIVRYALQRLRTKVEYAHIAHSFLGETFTLAQLRSVHEAVLGQKLDAANFRRSMATSTEIVETGEVLAGTPHRPPKLYRYRQSNPLPDHS
;
A
#
# COMPACT_ATOMS: atom_id res chain seq x y z
N MET A 1 -37.61 -0.52 -21.69
CA MET A 1 -37.09 0.10 -20.47
C MET A 1 -35.61 0.28 -20.74
N ASP A 2 -35.19 1.48 -21.12
CA ASP A 2 -33.78 1.76 -21.38
C ASP A 2 -33.06 1.71 -20.04
N GLN A 3 -32.36 0.60 -19.78
CA GLN A 3 -31.51 0.48 -18.62
C GLN A 3 -30.27 1.33 -18.90
N GLU A 4 -30.09 2.41 -18.15
CA GLU A 4 -28.86 3.20 -18.18
C GLU A 4 -27.68 2.28 -17.86
N SER A 5 -26.66 2.25 -18.72
CA SER A 5 -25.55 1.32 -18.58
C SER A 5 -24.64 1.74 -17.43
N ILE A 6 -24.52 0.88 -16.42
CA ILE A 6 -23.59 1.06 -15.30
C ILE A 6 -22.25 0.45 -15.70
N ARG A 7 -21.18 1.22 -15.61
CA ARG A 7 -19.81 0.72 -15.87
C ARG A 7 -19.10 0.40 -14.56
N VAL A 8 -18.35 -0.70 -14.55
CA VAL A 8 -17.54 -1.13 -13.40
C VAL A 8 -16.06 -0.89 -13.71
N ALA A 9 -15.38 -0.22 -12.80
CA ALA A 9 -13.94 -0.04 -12.82
C ALA A 9 -13.31 -0.73 -11.60
N VAL A 10 -12.05 -1.11 -11.73
CA VAL A 10 -11.20 -1.52 -10.60
C VAL A 10 -10.12 -0.45 -10.42
N SER A 11 -9.86 -0.05 -9.19
CA SER A 11 -8.78 0.87 -8.85
C SER A 11 -7.98 0.33 -7.67
N THR A 12 -6.68 0.58 -7.65
CA THR A 12 -5.78 0.03 -6.62
C THR A 12 -5.03 1.14 -5.91
N VAL A 13 -5.18 1.24 -4.59
CA VAL A 13 -4.33 2.08 -3.74
C VAL A 13 -3.13 1.25 -3.32
N ILE A 14 -1.93 1.60 -3.80
CA ILE A 14 -0.72 0.81 -3.55
C ILE A 14 0.13 1.56 -2.53
N PHE A 15 0.40 0.94 -1.39
CA PHE A 15 1.27 1.50 -0.37
C PHE A 15 2.67 0.86 -0.44
N ALA A 16 3.68 1.73 -0.49
CA ALA A 16 5.07 1.38 -0.28
C ALA A 16 5.67 2.21 0.86
N LEU A 17 6.66 1.65 1.56
CA LEU A 17 7.51 2.44 2.43
C LEU A 17 8.63 3.06 1.62
N ARG A 18 8.81 4.38 1.75
CA ARG A 18 9.96 5.07 1.17
C ARG A 18 10.60 6.01 2.18
N THR A 19 11.89 6.24 1.97
CA THR A 19 12.72 7.22 2.67
C THR A 19 13.37 8.09 1.61
N GLU A 20 12.61 8.98 0.97
CA GLU A 20 13.21 10.07 0.20
C GLU A 20 13.44 11.24 1.15
N GLY A 21 14.65 11.81 1.13
CA GLY A 21 15.05 12.83 2.08
C GLY A 21 15.76 14.01 1.44
N THR A 22 15.56 15.18 2.03
CA THR A 22 16.62 16.17 2.19
C THR A 22 17.14 16.06 3.63
N GLU A 23 18.41 15.66 3.79
CA GLU A 23 19.18 15.73 5.05
C GLU A 23 18.65 14.93 6.27
N GLY A 24 18.83 13.61 6.24
CA GLY A 24 19.24 12.82 7.42
C GLY A 24 18.29 12.70 8.64
N LYS A 25 17.04 13.19 8.57
CA LYS A 25 16.14 13.21 9.74
C LYS A 25 14.67 12.85 9.48
N GLU A 26 14.27 12.51 8.26
CA GLU A 26 12.88 12.23 7.95
C GLU A 26 12.49 10.78 8.26
N LEU A 27 11.28 10.64 8.80
CA LEU A 27 10.65 9.35 9.07
C LEU A 27 10.42 8.61 7.75
N PRO A 28 10.50 7.26 7.74
CA PRO A 28 9.85 6.50 6.69
C PRO A 28 8.37 6.90 6.63
N SER A 29 7.85 7.07 5.42
CA SER A 29 6.45 7.41 5.19
C SER A 29 5.84 6.48 4.16
N LEU A 30 4.50 6.44 4.12
CA LEU A 30 3.75 5.69 3.13
C LEU A 30 3.66 6.50 1.84
N TRP A 31 3.94 5.86 0.73
CA TRP A 31 3.86 6.47 -0.60
C TRP A 31 2.93 5.64 -1.48
N THR A 32 2.29 6.31 -2.44
CA THR A 32 1.43 5.68 -3.43
C THR A 32 1.77 6.18 -4.84
N PRO A 33 1.83 5.28 -5.84
CA PRO A 33 2.04 5.62 -7.23
C PRO A 33 0.74 6.10 -7.87
N PHE A 34 0.87 7.00 -8.83
CA PHE A 34 -0.22 7.49 -9.67
C PHE A 34 0.22 7.59 -11.11
N VAL A 35 -0.76 7.52 -12.01
CA VAL A 35 -0.60 7.64 -13.45
C VAL A 35 -1.29 8.92 -13.94
N PRO A 36 -0.74 9.64 -14.93
CA PRO A 36 -1.41 10.79 -15.50
C PRO A 36 -2.55 10.31 -16.38
N ARG A 37 -3.67 11.04 -16.35
CA ARG A 37 -4.76 10.80 -17.30
C ARG A 37 -4.40 11.37 -18.66
N LEU A 38 -4.49 10.51 -19.68
CA LEU A 38 -4.21 10.85 -21.09
C LEU A 38 -5.46 11.30 -21.87
N HIS A 39 -6.64 11.26 -21.24
CA HIS A 39 -7.91 11.55 -21.87
C HIS A 39 -8.86 12.26 -20.91
N GLU A 40 -9.75 13.09 -21.48
CA GLU A 40 -10.88 13.67 -20.77
C GLU A 40 -11.83 12.59 -20.24
N PRO A 41 -12.55 12.85 -19.13
CA PRO A 41 -12.40 14.01 -18.25
C PRO A 41 -11.09 13.97 -17.44
N HIS A 42 -10.67 15.12 -16.90
CA HIS A 42 -9.50 15.27 -16.03
C HIS A 42 -8.16 15.01 -16.75
N LEU A 43 -8.05 15.43 -18.02
CA LEU A 43 -6.80 15.35 -18.78
C LEU A 43 -5.63 15.98 -17.98
N ASN A 44 -4.47 15.30 -17.96
CA ASN A 44 -3.25 15.69 -17.24
C ASN A 44 -3.33 15.68 -15.70
N GLN A 45 -4.46 15.31 -15.09
CA GLN A 45 -4.53 15.07 -13.65
C GLN A 45 -3.98 13.68 -13.30
N TRP A 46 -3.47 13.54 -12.08
CA TRP A 46 -3.03 12.25 -11.54
C TRP A 46 -4.21 11.39 -11.11
N ALA A 47 -4.15 10.10 -11.36
CA ALA A 47 -5.18 9.13 -11.00
C ALA A 47 -4.58 7.88 -10.38
N LEU A 48 -5.36 7.21 -9.54
CA LEU A 48 -5.02 5.89 -9.05
C LEU A 48 -4.85 4.93 -10.23
N PRO A 49 -3.89 3.99 -10.13
CA PRO A 49 -3.85 2.82 -11.01
C PRO A 49 -5.19 2.13 -11.05
N GLY A 50 -5.63 1.77 -12.25
CA GLY A 50 -6.96 1.20 -12.43
C GLY A 50 -7.42 1.23 -13.88
N GLY A 51 -8.57 0.62 -14.11
CA GLY A 51 -9.16 0.52 -15.44
C GLY A 51 -10.56 -0.07 -15.39
N TRP A 52 -11.15 -0.22 -16.56
CA TRP A 52 -12.41 -0.95 -16.72
C TRP A 52 -12.19 -2.42 -16.42
N LEU A 53 -13.17 -3.05 -15.78
CA LEU A 53 -13.18 -4.51 -15.58
C LEU A 53 -13.57 -5.21 -16.89
N PRO A 54 -12.69 -6.03 -17.49
CA PRO A 54 -13.06 -6.90 -18.61
C PRO A 54 -14.10 -7.95 -18.18
N GLY A 55 -14.92 -8.42 -19.12
CA GLY A 55 -16.01 -9.37 -18.81
C GLY A 55 -15.56 -10.77 -18.38
N GLU A 56 -14.30 -11.13 -18.66
CA GLU A 56 -13.71 -12.45 -18.38
C GLU A 56 -12.57 -12.38 -17.35
N GLU A 57 -12.41 -11.27 -16.63
CA GLU A 57 -11.36 -11.05 -15.63
C GLU A 57 -11.98 -10.88 -14.25
N GLN A 58 -11.40 -11.52 -13.23
CA GLN A 58 -11.86 -11.35 -11.84
C GLN A 58 -11.40 -10.00 -11.27
N LEU A 59 -12.12 -9.50 -10.26
CA LEU A 59 -11.82 -8.21 -9.63
C LEU A 59 -10.39 -8.15 -9.05
N GLU A 60 -9.97 -9.22 -8.38
CA GLU A 60 -8.63 -9.32 -7.78
C GLU A 60 -7.53 -9.42 -8.85
N GLU A 61 -7.77 -10.18 -9.92
CA GLU A 61 -6.87 -10.29 -11.07
C GLU A 61 -6.66 -8.91 -11.72
N ALA A 62 -7.74 -8.15 -11.93
CA ALA A 62 -7.68 -6.78 -12.46
C ALA A 62 -6.89 -5.84 -11.53
N ALA A 63 -7.05 -5.97 -10.21
CA ALA A 63 -6.32 -5.17 -9.24
C ALA A 63 -4.80 -5.51 -9.23
N ALA A 64 -4.47 -6.80 -9.28
CA ALA A 64 -3.08 -7.28 -9.34
C ALA A 64 -2.41 -6.89 -10.67
N ARG A 65 -3.11 -7.03 -11.80
CA ARG A 65 -2.63 -6.63 -13.12
C ARG A 65 -2.35 -5.14 -13.20
N THR A 66 -3.30 -4.30 -12.78
CA THR A 66 -3.12 -2.83 -12.84
C THR A 66 -2.00 -2.34 -11.91
N LEU A 67 -1.79 -3.02 -10.77
CA LEU A 67 -0.61 -2.83 -9.94
C LEU A 67 0.66 -3.16 -10.72
N GLY A 68 0.77 -4.36 -11.27
CA GLY A 68 1.96 -4.82 -12.01
C GLY A 68 2.29 -3.98 -13.24
N GLU A 69 1.28 -3.60 -14.03
CA GLU A 69 1.44 -2.70 -15.17
C GLU A 69 1.97 -1.31 -14.77
N THR A 70 1.58 -0.82 -13.58
CA THR A 70 2.00 0.50 -13.09
C THR A 70 3.40 0.45 -12.49
N THR A 71 3.66 -0.52 -11.61
CA THR A 71 4.85 -0.50 -10.75
C THR A 71 5.92 -1.49 -11.16
N GLY A 72 5.58 -2.49 -11.99
CA GLY A 72 6.45 -3.64 -12.26
C GLY A 72 6.57 -4.61 -11.08
N LEU A 73 5.73 -4.45 -10.05
CA LEU A 73 5.79 -5.22 -8.80
C LEU A 73 4.64 -6.20 -8.67
N HIS A 74 4.75 -7.12 -7.71
CA HIS A 74 3.66 -7.96 -7.25
C HIS A 74 3.24 -7.54 -5.84
N PRO A 75 1.95 -7.62 -5.48
CA PRO A 75 1.51 -7.31 -4.13
C PRO A 75 2.03 -8.39 -3.15
N SER A 76 2.62 -7.96 -2.04
CA SER A 76 2.84 -8.84 -0.87
C SER A 76 1.57 -8.99 -0.03
N TYR A 77 0.58 -8.14 -0.30
CA TYR A 77 -0.76 -8.18 0.26
C TYR A 77 -1.71 -7.45 -0.67
N LEU A 78 -2.89 -8.03 -0.91
CA LEU A 78 -3.95 -7.45 -1.72
C LEU A 78 -5.29 -7.78 -1.05
N GLU A 79 -6.15 -6.79 -0.88
CA GLU A 79 -7.50 -6.99 -0.32
C GLU A 79 -8.46 -5.99 -0.95
N GLN A 80 -9.74 -6.33 -1.04
CA GLN A 80 -10.76 -5.36 -1.42
C GLN A 80 -10.98 -4.35 -0.29
N LEU A 81 -10.78 -3.06 -0.57
CA LEU A 81 -10.95 -1.98 0.40
C LEU A 81 -12.42 -1.60 0.59
N TYR A 82 -13.08 -1.20 -0.52
CA TYR A 82 -14.46 -0.73 -0.53
C TYR A 82 -14.99 -0.58 -1.97
N THR A 83 -16.28 -0.36 -2.12
CA THR A 83 -16.91 -0.04 -3.41
C THR A 83 -17.44 1.39 -3.42
N PHE A 84 -16.93 2.21 -4.34
CA PHE A 84 -17.31 3.62 -4.48
C PHE A 84 -18.30 3.78 -5.65
N GLY A 85 -19.53 4.15 -5.32
CA GLY A 85 -20.65 4.21 -6.28
C GLY A 85 -21.49 5.48 -6.21
N ARG A 86 -20.91 6.59 -5.70
CA ARG A 86 -21.55 7.91 -5.69
C ARG A 86 -22.07 8.26 -7.08
N VAL A 87 -23.28 8.79 -7.15
CA VAL A 87 -23.98 9.04 -8.43
C VAL A 87 -23.26 10.08 -9.29
N ASP A 88 -22.53 10.99 -8.66
CA ASP A 88 -21.84 12.14 -9.25
C ASP A 88 -20.33 11.93 -9.41
N ARG A 89 -19.79 10.74 -9.09
CA ARG A 89 -18.34 10.50 -9.12
C ARG A 89 -17.70 10.55 -10.51
N SER A 90 -18.51 10.35 -11.55
CA SER A 90 -18.06 10.43 -12.94
C SER A 90 -18.94 11.40 -13.72
N PRO A 91 -18.36 12.36 -14.45
CA PRO A 91 -19.12 13.28 -15.28
C PRO A 91 -19.62 12.63 -16.58
N THR A 92 -19.24 11.38 -16.87
CA THR A 92 -19.53 10.68 -18.13
C THR A 92 -20.59 9.58 -18.02
N GLY A 93 -21.30 9.53 -16.89
CA GLY A 93 -22.36 8.54 -16.63
C GLY A 93 -22.09 7.70 -15.38
N ARG A 94 -22.96 6.72 -15.12
CA ARG A 94 -22.90 5.94 -13.88
C ARG A 94 -21.70 4.98 -13.87
N VAL A 95 -20.78 5.20 -12.93
CA VAL A 95 -19.62 4.34 -12.70
C VAL A 95 -19.61 3.84 -11.26
N ILE A 96 -19.33 2.56 -11.09
CA ILE A 96 -19.00 1.94 -9.80
C ILE A 96 -17.52 1.56 -9.84
N SER A 97 -16.74 2.01 -8.87
CA SER A 97 -15.35 1.57 -8.72
C SER A 97 -15.23 0.59 -7.56
N VAL A 98 -14.78 -0.63 -7.83
CA VAL A 98 -14.35 -1.58 -6.80
C VAL A 98 -12.88 -1.29 -6.51
N VAL A 99 -12.60 -0.83 -5.30
CA VAL A 99 -11.26 -0.39 -4.92
C VAL A 99 -10.58 -1.47 -4.11
N TYR A 100 -9.36 -1.81 -4.51
CA TYR A 100 -8.43 -2.63 -3.77
C TYR A 100 -7.36 -1.75 -3.14
N TRP A 101 -6.74 -2.27 -2.09
CA TRP A 101 -5.51 -1.73 -1.54
C TRP A 101 -4.46 -2.82 -1.50
N ALA A 102 -3.24 -2.44 -1.79
CA ALA A 102 -2.12 -3.34 -1.88
C ALA A 102 -0.93 -2.82 -1.07
N LEU A 103 -0.17 -3.74 -0.50
CA LEU A 103 1.14 -3.44 0.07
C LEU A 103 2.19 -4.04 -0.86
N VAL A 104 3.26 -3.29 -1.10
CA VAL A 104 4.43 -3.76 -1.84
C VAL A 104 5.67 -3.59 -0.97
N ARG A 105 6.67 -4.46 -1.18
CA ARG A 105 7.88 -4.41 -0.37
C ARG A 105 8.77 -3.24 -0.78
N GLY A 106 9.32 -2.55 0.22
CA GLY A 106 10.11 -1.32 -0.02
C GLY A 106 11.45 -1.56 -0.74
N ASP A 107 12.05 -2.73 -0.55
CA ASP A 107 13.28 -3.15 -1.25
C ASP A 107 13.04 -3.33 -2.75
N GLU A 108 11.93 -3.98 -3.13
CA GLU A 108 11.56 -4.16 -4.53
C GLU A 108 11.22 -2.83 -5.22
N VAL A 109 10.62 -1.89 -4.48
CA VAL A 109 10.27 -0.55 -5.01
C VAL A 109 11.49 0.28 -5.38
N ALA A 110 12.62 0.11 -4.68
CA ALA A 110 13.86 0.81 -4.99
C ALA A 110 14.55 0.25 -6.25
N GLU A 111 14.32 -1.03 -6.55
CA GLU A 111 14.88 -1.73 -7.71
C GLU A 111 13.97 -1.64 -8.95
N ALA A 112 12.67 -1.43 -8.75
CA ALA A 112 11.72 -1.25 -9.83
C ALA A 112 11.99 0.05 -10.60
N ALA A 113 12.08 -0.06 -11.92
CA ALA A 113 11.92 1.08 -12.82
C ALA A 113 10.42 1.28 -13.05
N PRO A 114 9.75 2.21 -12.34
CA PRO A 114 8.34 2.46 -12.59
C PRO A 114 8.14 2.85 -14.07
N GLY A 115 6.97 2.52 -14.64
CA GLY A 115 6.68 2.90 -16.03
C GLY A 115 6.95 4.38 -16.27
N GLU A 116 7.34 4.76 -17.51
CA GLU A 116 7.86 6.11 -17.85
C GLU A 116 7.00 7.28 -17.37
N ASN A 117 5.71 7.05 -17.09
CA ASN A 117 4.74 8.05 -16.65
C ASN A 117 4.18 7.81 -15.24
N VAL A 118 4.88 7.12 -14.35
CA VAL A 118 4.40 6.84 -12.99
C VAL A 118 5.10 7.73 -11.98
N ARG A 119 4.34 8.39 -11.11
CA ARG A 119 4.87 9.23 -10.05
C ARG A 119 4.38 8.78 -8.69
N TRP A 120 5.30 8.66 -7.76
CA TRP A 120 5.01 8.37 -6.36
C TRP A 120 4.87 9.68 -5.59
N PHE A 121 3.85 9.75 -4.74
CA PHE A 121 3.66 10.85 -3.78
C PHE A 121 3.55 10.30 -2.36
N PRO A 122 3.95 11.07 -1.34
CA PRO A 122 3.61 10.74 0.05
C PRO A 122 2.09 10.65 0.17
N ALA A 123 1.59 9.56 0.74
CA ALA A 123 0.15 9.28 0.79
C ALA A 123 -0.63 10.30 1.63
N ASP A 124 0.03 10.93 2.60
CA ASP A 124 -0.55 12.00 3.43
C ASP A 124 -0.47 13.40 2.77
N GLU A 125 0.33 13.56 1.71
CA GLU A 125 0.59 14.84 1.05
C GLU A 125 0.36 14.74 -0.47
N LEU A 126 -0.90 14.50 -0.83
CA LEU A 126 -1.30 14.30 -2.23
C LEU A 126 -1.64 15.64 -2.91
N PRO A 127 -1.32 15.78 -4.22
CA PRO A 127 -1.91 16.83 -5.04
C PRO A 127 -3.41 16.57 -5.24
N GLU A 128 -4.09 17.48 -5.93
CA GLU A 128 -5.44 17.23 -6.44
C GLU A 128 -5.40 16.10 -7.48
N LEU A 129 -6.19 15.06 -7.25
CA LEU A 129 -6.30 13.88 -8.09
C LEU A 129 -7.61 13.92 -8.89
N ALA A 130 -7.65 13.17 -9.99
CA ALA A 130 -8.85 13.01 -10.78
C ALA A 130 -9.99 12.34 -9.99
N PHE A 131 -11.22 12.73 -10.31
CA PHE A 131 -12.46 12.20 -9.70
C PHE A 131 -12.48 12.35 -8.17
N ASP A 132 -12.86 11.28 -7.47
CA ASP A 132 -12.93 11.15 -6.01
C ASP A 132 -11.67 10.49 -5.42
N HIS A 133 -10.57 10.40 -6.17
CA HIS A 133 -9.41 9.59 -5.76
C HIS A 133 -8.72 10.09 -4.47
N ASN A 134 -8.73 11.40 -4.18
CA ASN A 134 -8.24 11.87 -2.87
C ASN A 134 -9.08 11.31 -1.70
N GLU A 135 -10.40 11.12 -1.89
CA GLU A 135 -11.27 10.50 -0.88
C GLU A 135 -10.93 9.02 -0.70
N ILE A 136 -10.72 8.31 -1.81
CA ILE A 136 -10.34 6.90 -1.82
C ILE A 136 -9.02 6.68 -1.05
N VAL A 137 -7.99 7.48 -1.31
CA VAL A 137 -6.69 7.32 -0.62
C VAL A 137 -6.81 7.68 0.87
N ARG A 138 -7.56 8.73 1.21
CA ARG A 138 -7.82 9.08 2.62
C ARG A 138 -8.52 7.95 3.37
N TYR A 139 -9.52 7.32 2.74
CA TYR A 139 -10.21 6.16 3.31
C TYR A 139 -9.26 4.96 3.46
N ALA A 140 -8.42 4.69 2.46
CA ALA A 140 -7.41 3.63 2.52
C ALA A 140 -6.42 3.83 3.67
N LEU A 141 -5.90 5.05 3.86
CA LEU A 141 -5.01 5.40 4.97
C LEU A 141 -5.69 5.22 6.33
N GLN A 142 -6.94 5.68 6.45
CA GLN A 142 -7.70 5.49 7.69
C GLN A 142 -7.90 4.00 7.98
N ARG A 143 -8.20 3.19 6.96
CA ARG A 143 -8.35 1.74 7.10
C ARG A 143 -7.05 1.07 7.50
N LEU A 144 -5.93 1.44 6.87
CA LEU A 144 -4.58 0.96 7.23
C LEU A 144 -4.25 1.24 8.69
N ARG A 145 -4.51 2.48 9.13
CA ARG A 145 -4.20 2.96 10.49
C ARG A 145 -5.06 2.31 11.56
N THR A 146 -6.29 1.91 11.23
CA THR A 146 -7.27 1.34 12.17
C THR A 146 -7.29 -0.18 12.19
N LYS A 147 -6.74 -0.85 11.17
CA LYS A 147 -6.71 -2.31 11.11
C LYS A 147 -5.84 -2.84 12.26
N VAL A 148 -6.49 -3.62 13.13
CA VAL A 148 -6.00 -4.04 14.46
C VAL A 148 -4.82 -5.02 14.38
N GLU A 149 -4.53 -5.58 13.20
CA GLU A 149 -3.47 -6.58 12.99
C GLU A 149 -2.23 -5.96 12.35
N TYR A 150 -1.56 -5.05 13.07
CA TYR A 150 -0.30 -4.44 12.60
C TYR A 150 0.76 -5.49 12.23
N ALA A 151 0.76 -6.66 12.89
CA ALA A 151 1.68 -7.74 12.60
C ALA A 151 1.63 -8.19 11.14
N HIS A 152 0.42 -8.39 10.59
CA HIS A 152 0.23 -8.84 9.22
C HIS A 152 0.63 -7.77 8.20
N ILE A 153 0.20 -6.52 8.42
CA ILE A 153 0.57 -5.38 7.58
C ILE A 153 2.09 -5.19 7.56
N ALA A 154 2.73 -5.25 8.74
CA ALA A 154 4.16 -5.08 8.82
C ALA A 154 4.94 -6.25 8.24
N HIS A 155 4.42 -7.49 8.30
CA HIS A 155 5.01 -8.61 7.59
C HIS A 155 5.05 -8.37 6.08
N SER A 156 3.95 -7.87 5.50
CA SER A 156 3.86 -7.58 4.07
C SER A 156 4.87 -6.51 3.61
N PHE A 157 5.31 -5.61 4.49
CA PHE A 157 6.34 -4.62 4.16
C PHE A 157 7.78 -5.12 4.33
N LEU A 158 8.02 -6.06 5.26
CA LEU A 158 9.37 -6.41 5.72
C LEU A 158 9.91 -7.76 5.21
N GLY A 159 9.03 -8.63 4.71
CA GLY A 159 9.40 -9.98 4.29
C GLY A 159 9.56 -10.96 5.45
N GLU A 160 10.28 -12.05 5.21
CA GLU A 160 10.37 -13.20 6.14
C GLU A 160 11.11 -12.89 7.44
N THR A 161 12.20 -12.12 7.37
CA THR A 161 13.02 -11.76 8.53
C THR A 161 13.33 -10.28 8.56
N PHE A 162 13.29 -9.69 9.75
CA PHE A 162 13.48 -8.25 9.94
C PHE A 162 14.10 -7.90 11.29
N THR A 163 14.65 -6.70 11.39
CA THR A 163 15.13 -6.11 12.64
C THR A 163 14.00 -5.36 13.36
N LEU A 164 14.12 -5.18 14.69
CA LEU A 164 13.18 -4.32 15.43
C LEU A 164 13.20 -2.86 14.96
N ALA A 165 14.33 -2.41 14.40
CA ALA A 165 14.42 -1.06 13.82
C ALA A 165 13.57 -0.95 12.56
N GLN A 166 13.64 -1.93 11.65
CA GLN A 166 12.79 -1.99 10.46
C GLN A 166 11.30 -2.11 10.83
N LEU A 167 10.97 -2.96 11.81
CA LEU A 167 9.59 -3.07 12.29
C LEU A 167 9.08 -1.75 12.84
N ARG A 168 9.86 -1.08 13.70
CA ARG A 168 9.51 0.25 14.21
C ARG A 168 9.28 1.25 13.07
N SER A 169 10.16 1.26 12.07
CA SER A 169 10.04 2.14 10.90
C SER A 169 8.69 1.95 10.17
N VAL A 170 8.21 0.71 10.03
CA VAL A 170 6.87 0.46 9.46
C VAL A 170 5.77 1.08 10.32
N HIS A 171 5.83 0.86 11.64
CA HIS A 171 4.84 1.43 12.56
C HIS A 171 4.85 2.96 12.54
N GLU A 172 6.03 3.57 12.52
CA GLU A 172 6.18 5.03 12.43
C GLU A 172 5.57 5.58 11.13
N ALA A 173 5.79 4.90 10.00
CA ALA A 173 5.24 5.29 8.70
C ALA A 173 3.71 5.15 8.65
N VAL A 174 3.16 4.06 9.19
CA VAL A 174 1.70 3.85 9.25
C VAL A 174 1.04 4.87 10.17
N LEU A 175 1.62 5.09 11.36
CA LEU A 175 1.08 6.02 12.36
C LEU A 175 1.34 7.49 12.02
N GLY A 176 2.31 7.78 11.13
CA GLY A 176 2.73 9.14 10.81
C GLY A 176 3.46 9.86 11.96
N GLN A 177 4.10 9.14 12.89
CA GLN A 177 4.78 9.72 14.04
C GLN A 177 5.97 8.89 14.53
N LYS A 178 6.96 9.56 15.17
CA LYS A 178 8.12 8.89 15.78
C LYS A 178 7.71 8.05 16.99
N LEU A 179 8.32 6.87 17.11
CA LEU A 179 8.18 5.98 18.25
C LEU A 179 9.49 5.92 19.04
N ASP A 180 9.38 5.99 20.37
CA ASP A 180 10.54 5.82 21.24
C ASP A 180 11.12 4.41 21.11
N ALA A 181 12.42 4.32 20.80
CA ALA A 181 13.09 3.06 20.52
C ALA A 181 13.07 2.10 21.71
N ALA A 182 13.25 2.63 22.93
CA ALA A 182 13.32 1.83 24.13
C ALA A 182 11.94 1.28 24.51
N ASN A 183 10.90 2.11 24.42
CA ASN A 183 9.50 1.71 24.63
C ASN A 183 9.05 0.70 23.59
N PHE A 184 9.36 0.94 22.31
CA PHE A 184 9.03 0.03 21.23
C PHE A 184 9.68 -1.35 21.45
N ARG A 185 10.98 -1.38 21.75
CA ARG A 185 11.69 -2.63 22.05
C ARG A 185 11.11 -3.35 23.27
N ARG A 186 10.73 -2.63 24.33
CA ARG A 186 10.08 -3.22 25.51
C ARG A 186 8.72 -3.82 25.16
N SER A 187 7.90 -3.12 24.38
CA SER A 187 6.60 -3.61 23.89
C SER A 187 6.75 -4.87 23.04
N MET A 188 7.71 -4.87 22.11
CA MET A 188 7.98 -6.02 21.25
C MET A 188 8.54 -7.22 22.01
N ALA A 189 9.31 -7.00 23.09
CA ALA A 189 9.81 -8.09 23.92
C ALA A 189 8.70 -8.86 24.66
N THR A 190 7.54 -8.23 24.87
CA THR A 190 6.35 -8.86 25.45
C THR A 190 5.39 -9.41 24.40
N SER A 191 5.61 -9.14 23.12
CA SER A 191 4.75 -9.62 22.03
C SER A 191 4.91 -11.12 21.83
N THR A 192 3.79 -11.81 21.65
CA THR A 192 3.75 -13.22 21.26
C THR A 192 3.75 -13.43 19.75
N GLU A 193 3.76 -12.36 18.96
CA GLU A 193 3.63 -12.42 17.51
C GLU A 193 4.98 -12.57 16.80
N ILE A 194 6.09 -12.18 17.43
CA ILE A 194 7.43 -12.27 16.85
C ILE A 194 8.35 -13.18 17.67
N VAL A 195 9.31 -13.81 16.98
CA VAL A 195 10.35 -14.64 17.59
C VAL A 195 11.72 -14.24 17.05
N GLU A 196 12.72 -14.21 17.93
CA GLU A 196 14.12 -14.04 17.55
C GLU A 196 14.59 -15.29 16.78
N THR A 197 15.26 -15.11 15.64
CA THR A 197 15.70 -16.24 14.79
C THR A 197 17.02 -16.84 15.26
N GLY A 198 17.76 -16.14 16.12
CA GLY A 198 19.15 -16.46 16.47
C GLY A 198 20.17 -15.90 15.47
N GLU A 199 19.70 -15.34 14.35
CA GLU A 199 20.53 -14.73 13.32
C GLU A 199 20.66 -13.22 13.53
N VAL A 200 21.63 -12.62 12.84
CA VAL A 200 21.89 -11.18 12.87
C VAL A 200 22.05 -10.67 11.44
N LEU A 201 21.69 -9.41 11.21
CA LEU A 201 21.85 -8.78 9.90
C LEU A 201 23.34 -8.66 9.55
N ALA A 202 23.77 -9.31 8.48
CA ALA A 202 25.16 -9.28 8.03
C ALA A 202 25.54 -7.93 7.40
N GLY A 203 26.84 -7.61 7.39
CA GLY A 203 27.37 -6.47 6.64
C GLY A 203 27.25 -5.09 7.31
N THR A 204 26.88 -5.02 8.60
CA THR A 204 26.80 -3.73 9.31
C THR A 204 28.13 -3.34 9.97
N PRO A 205 28.56 -2.05 9.96
CA PRO A 205 29.81 -1.59 10.57
C PRO A 205 29.88 -1.74 12.11
N HIS A 206 28.74 -1.87 12.77
CA HIS A 206 28.60 -1.96 14.21
C HIS A 206 28.05 -3.33 14.63
N ARG A 207 27.77 -3.51 15.94
CA ARG A 207 27.13 -4.72 16.45
C ARG A 207 25.89 -5.05 15.60
N PRO A 208 25.87 -6.19 14.91
CA PRO A 208 24.83 -6.47 13.95
C PRO A 208 23.49 -6.65 14.68
N PRO A 209 22.41 -6.03 14.16
CA PRO A 209 21.10 -6.13 14.76
C PRO A 209 20.57 -7.56 14.64
N LYS A 210 19.89 -8.03 15.68
CA LYS A 210 19.22 -9.34 15.70
C LYS A 210 18.07 -9.37 14.70
N LEU A 211 17.89 -10.52 14.07
CA LEU A 211 16.76 -10.80 13.20
C LEU A 211 15.63 -11.47 13.97
N TYR A 212 14.43 -11.10 13.58
CA TYR A 212 13.16 -11.60 14.08
C TYR A 212 12.31 -12.01 12.89
N ARG A 213 11.34 -12.87 13.15
CA ARG A 213 10.28 -13.22 12.20
C ARG A 213 8.95 -13.30 12.95
N TYR A 214 7.85 -13.14 12.23
CA TYR A 214 6.54 -13.44 12.81
C TYR A 214 6.44 -14.94 13.14
N ARG A 215 5.81 -15.28 14.25
CA ARG A 215 5.26 -16.63 14.43
C ARG A 215 4.24 -16.81 13.32
N GLN A 216 4.31 -17.92 12.60
CA GLN A 216 3.29 -18.25 11.61
C GLN A 216 1.92 -18.18 12.29
N SER A 217 1.16 -17.12 12.02
CA SER A 217 -0.26 -17.11 12.30
C SER A 217 -0.88 -18.09 11.32
N ASN A 218 -1.76 -18.95 11.84
CA ASN A 218 -2.57 -19.83 11.01
C ASN A 218 -3.23 -18.98 9.92
N PRO A 219 -3.10 -19.31 8.62
CA PRO A 219 -3.80 -18.56 7.59
C PRO A 219 -5.30 -18.55 7.94
N LEU A 220 -5.91 -17.36 7.98
CA LEU A 220 -7.37 -17.27 8.03
C LEU A 220 -7.93 -18.02 6.82
N PRO A 221 -9.08 -18.70 6.97
CA PRO A 221 -9.67 -19.45 5.86
C PRO A 221 -9.91 -18.51 4.68
N ASP A 222 -9.53 -18.97 3.48
CA ASP A 222 -9.94 -18.36 2.23
C ASP A 222 -11.44 -18.06 2.29
N HIS A 223 -11.80 -16.79 2.15
CA HIS A 223 -13.17 -16.43 1.85
C HIS A 223 -13.38 -16.65 0.35
N SER A 224 -13.58 -17.94 -0.02
CA SER A 224 -14.16 -18.36 -1.30
C SER A 224 -15.62 -17.88 -1.44
#